data_AF-A0A8U0L8H7-F1
#
_entry.id   AF-A0A8U0L8H7-F1
#
_cell.length_a   1.000
_cell.length_b   1.000
_cell.length_c   1.000
_cell.angle_alpha   90.00
_cell.angle_beta   90.00
_cell.angle_gamma   90.00
#
_symmetry.space_group_name_H-M   'P 1'
#
loop_
_entity.id
_entity.type
_entity.pdbx_description
1 polymer ?
#
loop_
_entity_poly.entity_id
_entity_poly.type
_entity_poly.pdbx_seq_one_letter_code
_entity_poly.pdbx_strand_id
1 'polypeptide(L)'
;MTYITNLYPDPSCYKQLGSWQASGGVNVEHLPDGRYRYTHTGDDWSLSDWDSWKALMRLGRVVVVVYTATSGLSVAVESGMTLVSGTTPSGAAWTAAKIDSDGSRSIYCRGSGSLTLEAMAVYEGDEWPTVQQLLPRFPWFTGSSMPLN
;
A
#
# COMPACT_ATOMS: atom_id res chain seq x y z
N MET A 1 25.73 -11.80 0.44
CA MET A 1 24.32 -11.61 0.05
C MET A 1 23.73 -10.61 1.02
N THR A 2 23.37 -9.42 0.53
CA THR A 2 22.63 -8.43 1.32
C THR A 2 21.23 -9.00 1.51
N TYR A 3 20.80 -9.17 2.76
CA TYR A 3 19.44 -9.61 3.06
C TYR A 3 18.49 -8.47 2.70
N ILE A 4 17.74 -8.63 1.61
CA ILE A 4 16.64 -7.71 1.28
C ILE A 4 15.67 -7.78 2.45
N THR A 5 15.55 -6.67 3.15
CA THR A 5 14.74 -6.58 4.35
C THR A 5 13.67 -5.56 4.05
N ASN A 6 12.39 -5.96 4.05
CA ASN A 6 11.31 -4.97 4.15
C ASN A 6 11.68 -4.10 5.35
N LEU A 7 11.73 -2.79 5.18
CA LEU A 7 12.46 -1.90 6.11
C LEU A 7 12.00 -2.03 7.57
N TYR A 8 10.82 -2.59 7.78
CA TYR A 8 10.26 -2.93 9.07
C TYR A 8 9.55 -4.29 8.93
N PRO A 9 10.22 -5.43 9.10
CA PRO A 9 9.60 -6.75 9.03
C PRO A 9 9.24 -7.30 10.42
N ASP A 10 9.74 -6.68 11.49
CA ASP A 10 9.57 -7.15 12.87
C ASP A 10 8.13 -6.89 13.36
N PRO A 11 7.33 -7.95 13.63
CA PRO A 11 5.96 -7.81 14.11
C PRO A 11 5.82 -7.09 15.46
N SER A 12 6.87 -7.11 16.29
CA SER A 12 6.89 -6.38 17.56
C SER A 12 7.09 -4.87 17.35
N CYS A 13 7.57 -4.48 16.17
CA CYS A 13 7.71 -3.10 15.74
C CYS A 13 6.50 -2.62 14.95
N TYR A 14 5.30 -3.21 15.11
CA TYR A 14 4.08 -2.70 14.47
C TYR A 14 3.07 -2.13 15.47
N LYS A 15 2.42 -1.01 15.11
CA LYS A 15 1.14 -0.60 15.69
C LYS A 15 -0.01 -1.11 14.83
N GLN A 16 -1.05 -1.60 15.47
CA GLN A 16 -2.31 -1.88 14.79
C GLN A 16 -2.97 -0.56 14.39
N LEU A 17 -3.38 -0.44 13.14
CA LEU A 17 -4.23 0.64 12.70
C LEU A 17 -5.69 0.25 12.91
N GLY A 18 -6.52 1.23 13.31
CA GLY A 18 -7.97 1.14 13.13
C GLY A 18 -8.27 1.23 11.65
N SER A 19 -8.52 2.44 11.14
CA SER A 19 -8.64 2.69 9.71
C SER A 19 -7.59 3.69 9.23
N TRP A 20 -7.35 3.69 7.92
CA TRP A 20 -6.61 4.74 7.24
C TRP A 20 -7.46 5.99 7.15
N GLN A 21 -6.83 7.16 7.23
CA GLN A 21 -7.53 8.40 6.94
C GLN A 21 -7.92 8.39 5.47
N ALA A 22 -9.14 8.79 5.19
CA ALA A 22 -9.68 8.81 3.84
C ALA A 22 -10.17 10.22 3.51
N SER A 23 -9.96 10.63 2.27
CA SER A 23 -10.48 11.90 1.72
C SER A 23 -11.59 11.63 0.71
N GLY A 24 -12.45 12.63 0.47
CA GLY A 24 -13.46 12.54 -0.58
C GLY A 24 -14.78 11.85 -0.21
N GLY A 25 -15.17 11.76 1.07
CA GLY A 25 -16.47 11.18 1.44
C GLY A 25 -16.51 9.66 1.30
N VAL A 26 -15.40 9.01 1.64
CA VAL A 26 -15.24 7.56 1.65
C VAL A 26 -16.00 6.96 2.85
N ASN A 27 -16.82 5.95 2.59
CA ASN A 27 -17.39 5.10 3.61
C ASN A 27 -16.38 4.04 4.05
N VAL A 28 -16.27 3.82 5.37
CA VAL A 28 -15.31 2.88 5.95
C VAL A 28 -16.07 1.79 6.71
N GLU A 29 -15.95 0.55 6.25
CA GLU A 29 -16.57 -0.63 6.83
C GLU A 29 -15.50 -1.52 7.49
N HIS A 30 -15.68 -1.88 8.75
CA HIS A 30 -14.84 -2.88 9.42
C HIS A 30 -15.36 -4.28 9.10
N LEU A 31 -14.50 -5.13 8.54
CA LEU A 31 -14.84 -6.48 8.11
C LEU A 31 -14.66 -7.51 9.25
N PRO A 32 -15.34 -8.67 9.20
CA PRO A 32 -15.23 -9.71 10.23
C PRO A 32 -13.82 -10.28 10.42
N ASP A 33 -12.94 -10.14 9.42
CA ASP A 33 -11.55 -10.60 9.47
C ASP A 33 -10.56 -9.54 9.99
N GLY A 34 -11.07 -8.41 10.50
CA GLY A 34 -10.26 -7.34 11.08
C GLY A 34 -9.69 -6.34 10.07
N ARG A 35 -9.92 -6.53 8.76
CA ARG A 35 -9.57 -5.55 7.73
C ARG A 35 -10.65 -4.49 7.58
N TYR A 36 -10.32 -3.43 6.86
CA TYR A 36 -11.26 -2.35 6.54
C TYR A 36 -11.49 -2.28 5.04
N ARG A 37 -12.75 -2.10 4.65
CA ARG A 37 -13.17 -1.80 3.28
C ARG A 37 -13.52 -0.33 3.18
N TYR A 38 -12.87 0.34 2.24
CA TYR A 38 -13.08 1.74 1.91
C TYR A 38 -13.91 1.77 0.64
N THR A 39 -15.03 2.47 0.64
CA THR A 39 -15.93 2.54 -0.51
C THR A 39 -16.28 3.98 -0.81
N HIS A 40 -16.17 4.37 -2.08
CA HIS A 40 -16.58 5.68 -2.53
C HIS A 40 -17.42 5.61 -3.80
N THR A 41 -18.45 6.44 -3.84
CA THR A 41 -19.33 6.62 -5.00
C THR A 41 -19.14 8.04 -5.51
N GLY A 42 -18.51 8.19 -6.68
CA GLY A 42 -18.20 9.50 -7.24
C GLY A 42 -16.84 9.50 -7.93
N ASP A 43 -16.09 10.56 -7.66
CA ASP A 43 -14.81 10.88 -8.28
C ASP A 43 -13.64 10.12 -7.63
N ASP A 44 -12.42 10.58 -7.89
CA ASP A 44 -11.20 10.01 -7.33
C ASP A 44 -11.08 10.31 -5.82
N TRP A 45 -10.48 9.37 -5.09
CA TRP A 45 -10.34 9.43 -3.63
C TRP A 45 -9.02 8.84 -3.19
N SER A 46 -8.63 9.05 -1.94
CA SER A 46 -7.35 8.56 -1.45
C SER A 46 -7.40 8.10 0.00
N LEU A 47 -6.49 7.17 0.30
CA LEU A 47 -6.19 6.70 1.65
C LEU A 47 -4.79 7.14 2.04
N SER A 48 -4.67 7.69 3.24
CA SER A 48 -3.41 8.19 3.78
C SER A 48 -3.29 7.87 5.27
N ASP A 49 -2.05 7.66 5.71
CA ASP A 49 -1.65 7.77 7.10
C ASP A 49 -0.42 8.69 7.13
N TRP A 50 -0.63 9.97 7.45
CA TRP A 50 0.39 11.01 7.30
C TRP A 50 1.60 10.81 8.21
N ASP A 51 1.43 10.17 9.36
CA ASP A 51 2.48 10.11 10.39
C ASP A 51 3.39 8.89 10.22
N SER A 52 2.84 7.72 9.92
CA SER A 52 3.61 6.48 9.80
C SER A 52 3.95 6.18 8.34
N TRP A 53 2.93 6.10 7.48
CA TRP A 53 3.11 5.66 6.10
C TRP A 53 3.95 6.63 5.26
N LYS A 54 3.67 7.93 5.35
CA LYS A 54 4.43 8.94 4.58
C LYS A 54 5.91 9.01 4.99
N ALA A 55 6.21 8.77 6.27
CA ALA A 55 7.57 8.79 6.80
C ALA A 55 8.44 7.65 6.22
N LEU A 56 7.81 6.52 5.91
CA LEU A 56 8.44 5.34 5.28
C LEU A 56 8.70 5.55 3.79
N MET A 57 7.77 6.19 3.09
CA MET A 57 7.80 6.40 1.64
C MET A 57 8.70 7.57 1.22
N ARG A 58 9.96 7.57 1.67
CA ARG A 58 10.92 8.62 1.32
C ARG A 58 11.28 8.58 -0.16
N LEU A 59 11.78 9.70 -0.69
CA LEU A 59 12.33 9.77 -2.03
C LEU A 59 13.33 8.63 -2.28
N GLY A 60 13.19 7.98 -3.43
CA GLY A 60 14.00 6.83 -3.85
C GLY A 60 13.47 5.47 -3.41
N ARG A 61 12.58 5.39 -2.41
CA ARG A 61 12.02 4.11 -1.91
C ARG A 61 11.08 3.48 -2.92
N VAL A 62 10.96 2.16 -2.87
CA VAL A 62 9.92 1.43 -3.60
C VAL A 62 8.86 0.94 -2.64
N VAL A 63 7.61 1.22 -2.99
CA VAL A 63 6.43 0.89 -2.20
C VAL A 63 5.63 -0.13 -2.97
N VAL A 64 5.22 -1.20 -2.29
CA VAL A 64 4.35 -2.24 -2.83
C VAL A 64 3.05 -2.22 -2.06
N VAL A 65 1.93 -2.11 -2.76
CA VAL A 65 0.58 -2.11 -2.19
C VAL A 65 -0.20 -3.24 -2.81
N VAL A 66 -0.81 -4.06 -1.95
CA VAL A 66 -1.64 -5.19 -2.36
C VAL A 66 -3.03 -4.98 -1.83
N TYR A 67 -4.00 -5.22 -2.68
CA TYR A 67 -5.36 -4.81 -2.45
C TYR A 67 -6.37 -5.69 -3.19
N THR A 68 -7.56 -5.78 -2.62
CA THR A 68 -8.76 -6.25 -3.31
C THR A 68 -9.57 -5.02 -3.70
N ALA A 69 -9.93 -4.90 -4.97
CA ALA A 69 -10.72 -3.78 -5.48
C ALA A 69 -11.90 -4.24 -6.33
N THR A 70 -12.97 -3.46 -6.35
CA THR A 70 -14.06 -3.65 -7.33
C THR A 70 -13.55 -3.41 -8.76
N SER A 71 -14.13 -4.13 -9.73
CA SER A 71 -13.80 -3.94 -11.15
C SER A 71 -13.95 -2.47 -11.56
N GLY A 72 -12.95 -1.93 -12.26
CA GLY A 72 -12.93 -0.54 -12.74
C GLY A 72 -12.24 0.45 -11.80
N LEU A 73 -11.96 0.10 -10.55
CA LEU A 73 -11.18 0.95 -9.64
C LEU A 73 -9.68 0.81 -9.94
N SER A 74 -9.03 1.88 -10.37
CA SER A 74 -7.58 1.91 -10.58
C SER A 74 -6.87 2.44 -9.34
N VAL A 75 -5.85 1.72 -8.86
CA VAL A 75 -5.12 2.07 -7.63
C VAL A 75 -3.68 2.39 -7.99
N ALA A 76 -3.17 3.49 -7.45
CA ALA A 76 -1.80 3.94 -7.61
C ALA A 76 -1.25 4.48 -6.30
N VAL A 77 0.07 4.62 -6.24
CA VAL A 77 0.74 5.36 -5.18
C VAL A 77 0.93 6.80 -5.66
N GLU A 78 0.33 7.77 -5.00
CA GLU A 78 0.47 9.18 -5.34
C GLU A 78 1.93 9.63 -5.17
N SER A 79 2.43 10.51 -6.05
CA SER A 79 3.85 10.93 -6.06
C SER A 79 4.85 9.77 -6.26
N GLY A 80 4.38 8.64 -6.81
CA GLY A 80 5.22 7.51 -7.18
C GLY A 80 5.08 7.16 -8.65
N MET A 81 6.20 6.82 -9.29
CA MET A 81 6.24 6.21 -10.61
C MET A 81 5.93 4.72 -10.48
N THR A 82 4.83 4.26 -11.06
CA THR A 82 4.52 2.82 -11.15
C THR A 82 5.63 2.10 -11.91
N LEU A 83 6.22 1.09 -11.27
CA LEU A 83 7.24 0.24 -11.84
C LEU A 83 6.62 -1.00 -12.49
N VAL A 84 5.69 -1.65 -11.77
CA VAL A 84 5.03 -2.88 -12.19
C VAL A 84 3.74 -3.08 -11.40
N SER A 85 2.79 -3.81 -11.99
CA SER A 85 1.57 -4.24 -11.32
C SER A 85 1.24 -5.67 -11.74
N GLY A 86 0.41 -6.35 -10.96
CA GLY A 86 -0.06 -7.68 -11.30
C GLY A 86 -1.09 -8.21 -10.32
N THR A 87 -1.20 -9.53 -10.29
CA THR A 87 -2.12 -10.26 -9.41
C THR A 87 -1.33 -11.27 -8.58
N THR A 88 -1.67 -11.40 -7.30
CA THR A 88 -1.10 -12.43 -6.42
C THR A 88 -1.69 -13.80 -6.75
N PRO A 89 -1.09 -14.92 -6.29
CA PRO A 89 -1.68 -16.25 -6.44
C PRO A 89 -3.05 -16.39 -5.77
N SER A 90 -3.35 -15.56 -4.76
CA SER A 90 -4.66 -15.51 -4.09
C SER A 90 -5.71 -14.70 -4.85
N GLY A 91 -5.35 -14.05 -5.97
CA GLY A 91 -6.25 -13.26 -6.80
C GLY A 91 -6.33 -11.77 -6.42
N ALA A 92 -5.59 -11.31 -5.40
CA ALA A 92 -5.52 -9.88 -5.06
C ALA A 92 -4.69 -9.12 -6.09
N ALA A 93 -5.05 -7.87 -6.39
CA ALA A 93 -4.25 -7.00 -7.23
C ALA A 93 -3.10 -6.41 -6.43
N TRP A 94 -1.99 -6.07 -7.09
CA TRP A 94 -0.89 -5.37 -6.47
C TRP A 94 -0.20 -4.41 -7.43
N THR A 95 0.40 -3.36 -6.88
CA THR A 95 1.22 -2.40 -7.62
C THR A 95 2.48 -2.08 -6.83
N ALA A 96 3.59 -1.90 -7.55
CA ALA A 96 4.84 -1.38 -7.02
C ALA A 96 5.17 -0.04 -7.66
N ALA A 97 5.53 0.95 -6.87
CA ALA A 97 5.88 2.29 -7.32
C ALA A 97 7.14 2.81 -6.64
N LYS A 98 8.01 3.49 -7.39
CA LYS A 98 9.15 4.21 -6.85
C LYS A 98 8.73 5.63 -6.50
N ILE A 99 9.01 6.06 -5.28
CA ILE A 99 8.77 7.45 -4.87
C ILE A 99 9.83 8.32 -5.52
N ASP A 100 9.41 9.12 -6.49
CA ASP A 100 10.28 9.95 -7.33
C ASP A 100 10.08 11.44 -7.07
N SER A 101 9.04 11.80 -6.31
CA SER A 101 8.69 13.18 -5.97
C SER A 101 8.25 13.33 -4.51
N ASP A 102 8.39 14.55 -3.99
CA ASP A 102 7.85 14.89 -2.69
C ASP A 102 6.39 15.34 -2.83
N GLY A 103 5.50 14.82 -1.99
CA GLY A 103 4.06 15.01 -2.14
C GLY A 103 3.23 14.22 -1.14
N SER A 104 1.98 13.94 -1.51
CA SER A 104 0.98 13.33 -0.62
C SER A 104 1.33 11.89 -0.25
N ARG A 105 1.90 11.11 -1.19
CA ARG A 105 2.30 9.70 -0.99
C ARG A 105 1.15 8.83 -0.45
N SER A 106 -0.06 9.16 -0.88
CA SER A 106 -1.28 8.45 -0.53
C SER A 106 -1.46 7.23 -1.44
N ILE A 107 -2.36 6.33 -1.05
CA ILE A 107 -2.91 5.31 -1.94
C ILE A 107 -4.07 5.96 -2.67
N TYR A 108 -3.85 6.31 -3.93
CA TYR A 108 -4.78 7.03 -4.78
C TYR A 108 -5.65 6.06 -5.57
N CYS A 109 -6.96 6.26 -5.49
CA CYS A 109 -7.97 5.44 -6.13
C CYS A 109 -8.71 6.27 -7.17
N ARG A 110 -8.59 5.88 -8.44
CA ARG A 110 -9.29 6.55 -9.55
C ARG A 110 -10.63 5.89 -9.83
N GLY A 111 -11.68 6.70 -9.78
CA GLY A 111 -13.07 6.31 -9.97
C GLY A 111 -13.78 5.78 -8.72
N SER A 112 -15.07 5.50 -8.91
CA SER A 112 -15.94 4.91 -7.89
C SER A 112 -15.63 3.43 -7.66
N GLY A 113 -15.66 2.99 -6.41
CA GLY A 113 -15.48 1.58 -6.10
C GLY A 113 -15.15 1.32 -4.64
N SER A 114 -14.85 0.07 -4.34
CA SER A 114 -14.36 -0.36 -3.04
C SER A 114 -12.92 -0.85 -3.12
N LEU A 115 -12.15 -0.56 -2.08
CA LEU A 115 -10.80 -1.05 -1.84
C LEU A 115 -10.72 -1.71 -0.47
N THR A 116 -10.07 -2.85 -0.38
CA THR A 116 -9.56 -3.43 0.87
C THR A 116 -8.06 -3.55 0.74
N LEU A 117 -7.31 -2.90 1.63
CA LEU A 117 -5.87 -3.05 1.71
C LEU A 117 -5.54 -4.40 2.34
N GLU A 118 -4.86 -5.24 1.57
CA GLU A 118 -4.47 -6.58 1.99
C GLU A 118 -3.17 -6.54 2.75
N ALA A 119 -2.18 -5.92 2.12
CA ALA A 119 -0.82 -5.98 2.58
C ALA A 119 0.04 -4.93 1.88
N MET A 120 1.18 -4.62 2.50
CA MET A 120 2.07 -3.58 2.01
C MET A 120 3.52 -3.85 2.36
N ALA A 121 4.42 -3.19 1.64
CA ALA A 121 5.85 -3.20 1.92
C ALA A 121 6.55 -1.94 1.40
N VAL A 122 7.68 -1.60 2.02
CA VAL A 122 8.57 -0.53 1.56
C VAL A 122 10.00 -1.04 1.56
N TYR A 123 10.71 -0.78 0.46
CA TYR A 123 12.08 -1.23 0.21
C TYR A 123 13.00 -0.06 -0.13
N GLU A 124 14.30 -0.24 0.06
CA GLU A 124 15.27 0.65 -0.58
C GLU A 124 15.13 0.59 -2.11
N GLY A 125 15.45 1.70 -2.77
CA GLY A 125 15.32 1.79 -4.22
C GLY A 125 16.32 0.92 -4.99
N ASP A 126 17.51 0.72 -4.43
CA ASP A 126 18.59 -0.10 -5.00
C ASP A 126 18.34 -1.61 -4.83
N GLU A 127 17.54 -2.01 -3.84
CA GLU A 127 17.11 -3.39 -3.64
C GLU A 127 16.06 -3.84 -4.66
N TRP A 128 15.41 -2.91 -5.35
CA TRP A 128 14.28 -3.19 -6.24
C TRP A 128 14.51 -4.30 -7.29
N PRO A 129 15.64 -4.34 -8.03
CA PRO A 129 15.88 -5.42 -9.00
C PRO A 129 15.85 -6.81 -8.36
N THR A 130 16.25 -6.90 -7.09
CA THR A 130 16.25 -8.17 -6.34
C THR A 130 14.86 -8.45 -5.75
N VAL A 131 14.16 -7.44 -5.23
CA VAL A 131 12.75 -7.54 -4.78
C VAL A 131 11.86 -8.04 -5.92
N GLN A 132 12.04 -7.50 -7.12
CA GLN A 132 11.24 -7.83 -8.30
C GLN A 132 11.31 -9.32 -8.65
N GLN A 133 12.45 -9.98 -8.44
CA GLN A 133 12.60 -11.43 -8.69
C GLN A 133 11.82 -12.30 -7.70
N LEU A 134 11.41 -11.72 -6.58
CA LEU A 134 10.80 -12.42 -5.46
C LEU A 134 9.30 -12.08 -5.34
N LEU A 135 8.80 -11.14 -6.15
CA LEU A 135 7.39 -10.84 -6.24
C LEU A 135 6.60 -11.99 -6.87
N PRO A 136 5.37 -12.26 -6.39
CA PRO A 136 4.65 -11.56 -5.32
C PRO A 136 4.86 -12.20 -3.92
N ARG A 137 5.93 -12.97 -3.69
CA ARG A 137 6.09 -13.85 -2.51
C ARG A 137 6.92 -13.25 -1.35
N PHE A 138 7.08 -11.92 -1.32
CA PHE A 138 7.94 -11.26 -0.32
C PHE A 138 7.26 -11.07 1.04
N PRO A 139 7.99 -10.88 2.16
CA PRO A 139 7.41 -10.51 3.45
C PRO A 139 6.69 -9.16 3.36
N TRP A 140 5.38 -9.20 3.57
CA TRP A 140 4.51 -8.05 3.64
C TRP A 140 3.97 -7.94 5.06
N PHE A 141 3.63 -6.72 5.48
CA PHE A 141 2.78 -6.53 6.65
C PHE A 141 1.33 -6.32 6.22
N THR A 142 0.39 -6.58 7.12
CA THR A 142 -1.04 -6.50 6.79
C THR A 142 -1.45 -5.04 6.57
N GLY A 143 -2.41 -4.79 5.69
CA GLY A 143 -2.96 -3.44 5.48
C GLY A 143 -3.62 -2.81 6.73
N SER A 144 -3.79 -3.61 7.80
CA SER A 144 -4.30 -3.23 9.13
C SER A 144 -3.21 -2.95 10.17
N SER A 145 -1.93 -3.05 9.83
CA SER A 145 -0.80 -2.78 10.73
C SER A 145 0.23 -1.85 10.07
N MET A 146 1.02 -1.16 10.88
CA MET A 146 2.08 -0.26 10.42
C MET A 146 3.34 -0.37 11.27
N PRO A 147 4.53 -0.16 10.69
CA PRO A 147 5.74 0.11 11.46
C PRO A 147 5.57 1.18 12.55
N LEU A 148 6.12 0.89 13.74
CA LEU A 148 6.37 1.84 14.80
C LEU A 148 7.51 2.75 14.33
N ASN A 149 7.22 4.06 14.31
CA ASN A 149 8.20 5.10 14.00
C ASN A 149 9.38 5.07 14.98
#